data_AF-A0A2H1FPP4-F1
#
_entry.id   AF-A0A2H1FPP4-F1
#
_cell.length_a   1.000
_cell.length_b   1.000
_cell.length_c   1.000
_cell.angle_alpha   90.00
_cell.angle_beta   90.00
_cell.angle_gamma   90.00
#
_symmetry.space_group_name_H-M   'P 1'
#
loop_
_entity.id
_entity.type
_entity.pdbx_description
1 polymer ?
#
loop_
_entity_poly.entity_id
_entity_poly.type
_entity_poly.pdbx_seq_one_letter_code
_entity_poly.pdbx_strand_id
1 'polypeptide(L)'
;MIPSRTARTVARRLRSQNVAQRRQASGSHGHDGPVNESYGRGFFIAIAAIPASMALYKFSGQGSNDKPYFTRWISETYAGYKTQWAQRNDTHTRAMEQAAADRSLFIHETNNNVRHVDLRYPEQFNHSNPWNVPAGRGGANLDVLIEKYQKEAYSKQEEKHQQLKDNKVPAEQPFENFRKVTPAAADSGS
;
A
#
# COMPACT_ATOMS: atom_id res chain seq x y z
N MET A 1 -9.01 1.35 -8.42
CA MET A 1 -9.25 0.22 -9.35
C MET A 1 -8.45 0.50 -10.61
N ILE A 2 -7.60 -0.43 -11.02
CA ILE A 2 -6.50 -0.31 -12.00
C ILE A 2 -7.05 -0.49 -13.44
N PRO A 3 -6.35 -0.05 -14.50
CA PRO A 3 -5.65 -1.07 -15.29
C PRO A 3 -4.26 -0.66 -15.79
N SER A 4 -3.27 -1.41 -15.34
CA SER A 4 -1.93 -1.60 -15.89
C SER A 4 -2.06 -2.39 -17.18
N ARG A 5 -1.69 -1.77 -18.30
CA ARG A 5 -1.67 -2.42 -19.62
C ARG A 5 -0.35 -3.16 -19.80
N THR A 6 -0.33 -4.44 -19.46
CA THR A 6 0.76 -5.36 -19.81
C THR A 6 0.45 -5.97 -21.17
N ALA A 7 1.28 -5.70 -22.17
CA ALA A 7 1.16 -6.28 -23.50
C ALA A 7 1.40 -7.80 -23.45
N ARG A 8 0.40 -8.58 -23.84
CA ARG A 8 0.53 -10.03 -24.05
C ARG A 8 0.97 -10.29 -25.48
N THR A 9 2.21 -10.69 -25.68
CA THR A 9 2.71 -11.23 -26.94
C THR A 9 2.07 -12.59 -27.21
N VAL A 10 1.12 -12.62 -28.14
CA VAL A 10 0.47 -13.84 -28.63
C VAL A 10 1.38 -14.48 -29.68
N ALA A 11 2.13 -15.51 -29.30
CA ALA A 11 2.85 -16.35 -30.26
C ALA A 11 1.83 -17.20 -31.03
N ARG A 12 1.57 -16.82 -32.28
CA ARG A 12 0.72 -17.55 -33.23
C ARG A 12 1.47 -18.81 -33.67
N ARG A 13 1.31 -19.93 -32.94
CA ARG A 13 1.80 -21.24 -33.41
C ARG A 13 0.92 -21.70 -34.58
N LEU A 14 1.52 -21.75 -35.77
CA LEU A 14 0.92 -22.30 -36.98
C LEU A 14 0.64 -23.79 -36.75
N ARG A 15 -0.61 -24.17 -36.97
CA ARG A 15 -1.11 -25.54 -36.93
C ARG A 15 -0.58 -26.26 -38.18
N SER A 16 0.30 -27.25 -38.00
CA SER A 16 0.66 -28.15 -39.09
C SER A 16 -0.59 -28.94 -39.50
N GLN A 17 -1.06 -28.72 -40.73
CA GLN A 17 -2.07 -29.56 -41.36
C GLN A 17 -1.39 -30.86 -41.80
N ASN A 18 -1.48 -31.90 -40.98
CA ASN A 18 -1.18 -33.26 -41.44
C ASN A 18 -2.31 -33.71 -42.37
N VAL A 19 -2.04 -33.64 -43.67
CA VAL A 19 -2.86 -34.24 -44.71
C VAL A 19 -2.79 -35.75 -44.54
N ALA A 20 -3.90 -36.36 -44.14
CA ALA A 20 -4.05 -37.81 -44.11
C ALA A 20 -4.20 -38.33 -45.54
N GLN A 21 -3.13 -38.86 -46.14
CA GLN A 21 -3.24 -39.73 -47.30
C GLN A 21 -3.44 -41.17 -46.84
N ARG A 22 -4.71 -41.63 -46.89
CA ARG A 22 -5.01 -43.06 -46.92
C ARG A 22 -4.66 -43.60 -48.30
N ARG A 23 -3.70 -44.52 -48.38
CA ARG A 23 -3.59 -45.51 -49.45
C ARG A 23 -3.39 -46.88 -48.81
N GLN A 24 -4.40 -47.72 -48.96
CA GLN A 24 -4.33 -49.14 -48.63
C GLN A 24 -3.87 -49.94 -49.85
N ALA A 25 -3.33 -51.13 -49.57
CA ALA A 25 -2.89 -52.20 -50.47
C ALA A 25 -1.57 -51.93 -51.21
N SER A 26 -0.58 -52.82 -51.23
CA SER A 26 -0.63 -54.29 -51.28
C SER A 26 0.72 -54.88 -50.85
N GLY A 27 0.73 -56.13 -50.38
CA GLY A 27 1.93 -56.82 -49.91
C GLY A 27 2.99 -57.05 -50.98
N SER A 28 4.26 -56.91 -50.59
CA SER A 28 5.36 -57.65 -51.19
C SER A 28 6.48 -57.79 -50.16
N HIS A 29 7.00 -59.00 -50.03
CA HIS A 29 8.16 -59.32 -49.20
C HIS A 29 9.38 -58.59 -49.76
N GLY A 30 9.99 -57.74 -48.94
CA GLY A 30 11.26 -57.07 -49.22
C GLY A 30 12.10 -57.10 -47.95
N HIS A 31 13.30 -57.67 -48.06
CA HIS A 31 14.29 -57.76 -46.99
C HIS A 31 14.66 -56.37 -46.48
N ASP A 32 14.19 -56.01 -45.29
CA ASP A 32 14.61 -54.80 -44.60
C ASP A 32 15.90 -55.11 -43.82
N GLY A 33 16.92 -54.25 -43.98
CA GLY A 33 18.11 -54.25 -43.12
C GLY A 33 17.75 -53.97 -41.66
N PRO A 34 18.70 -53.98 -40.71
CA PRO A 34 18.39 -53.83 -39.29
C PRO A 34 17.71 -52.47 -39.03
N VAL A 35 16.39 -52.47 -38.96
CA VAL A 35 15.60 -51.31 -38.55
C VAL A 35 15.82 -51.18 -37.05
N ASN A 36 16.41 -50.06 -36.65
CA ASN A 36 16.65 -49.73 -35.25
C ASN A 36 15.28 -49.57 -34.53
N GLU A 37 14.79 -50.65 -33.93
CA GLU A 37 13.54 -50.65 -33.16
C GLU A 37 13.70 -49.72 -31.95
N SER A 38 13.05 -48.55 -31.98
CA SER A 38 13.08 -47.64 -30.83
C SER A 38 12.37 -48.29 -29.64
N TYR A 39 12.99 -48.22 -28.45
CA TYR A 39 12.39 -48.73 -27.22
C TYR A 39 10.94 -48.26 -27.05
N GLY A 40 10.02 -49.21 -26.82
CA GLY A 40 8.61 -48.91 -26.63
C GLY A 40 8.37 -48.01 -25.41
N ARG A 41 7.22 -47.31 -25.39
CA ARG A 41 6.85 -46.39 -24.28
C ARG A 41 6.97 -47.02 -22.89
N GLY A 42 6.72 -48.33 -22.76
CA GLY A 42 6.86 -49.07 -21.51
C GLY A 42 8.27 -49.05 -20.92
N PHE A 43 9.32 -49.03 -21.75
CA PHE A 43 10.71 -48.93 -21.30
C PHE A 43 10.99 -47.60 -20.59
N PHE A 44 10.53 -46.49 -21.17
CA PHE A 44 10.66 -45.17 -20.56
C PHE A 44 9.81 -45.03 -19.28
N ILE A 45 8.62 -45.65 -19.25
CA ILE A 45 7.80 -45.70 -18.04
C ILE A 45 8.51 -46.47 -16.93
N ALA A 46 9.15 -47.61 -17.24
CA ALA A 46 9.91 -48.38 -16.27
C ALA A 46 11.12 -47.62 -15.72
N ILE A 47 11.88 -46.94 -16.59
CA ILE A 47 13.01 -46.09 -16.17
C ILE A 47 12.52 -44.91 -15.33
N ALA A 48 11.39 -44.29 -15.67
CA ALA A 48 10.80 -43.20 -14.90
C ALA A 48 10.20 -43.65 -13.56
N ALA A 49 9.74 -44.91 -13.46
CA ALA A 49 9.15 -45.46 -12.25
C ALA A 49 10.18 -45.62 -11.11
N ILE A 50 11.45 -45.87 -11.44
CA ILE A 50 12.54 -46.01 -10.44
C ILE A 50 12.76 -44.71 -9.65
N PRO A 51 13.06 -43.54 -10.26
CA PRO A 51 13.19 -42.29 -9.51
C PRO A 51 11.85 -41.82 -8.91
N ALA A 52 10.72 -42.08 -9.57
CA ALA A 52 9.40 -41.71 -9.04
C ALA A 52 9.06 -42.47 -7.74
N SER A 53 9.31 -43.78 -7.70
CA SER A 53 9.10 -44.59 -6.48
C SER A 53 10.07 -44.21 -5.36
N MET A 54 11.33 -43.88 -5.70
CA MET A 54 12.30 -43.39 -4.73
C MET A 54 11.89 -42.04 -4.13
N ALA A 55 11.39 -41.12 -4.96
CA ALA A 55 10.84 -39.84 -4.50
C ALA A 55 9.62 -40.03 -3.59
N LEU A 56 8.71 -40.94 -3.96
CA LEU A 56 7.54 -41.28 -3.16
C LEU A 56 7.91 -41.89 -1.81
N TYR A 57 8.89 -42.80 -1.78
CA TYR A 57 9.39 -43.39 -0.53
C TYR A 57 10.01 -42.34 0.41
N LYS A 58 10.82 -41.43 -0.14
CA LYS A 58 11.40 -40.30 0.63
C LYS A 58 10.33 -39.36 1.18
N PHE A 59 9.26 -39.13 0.43
CA PHE A 59 8.13 -38.31 0.87
C PHE A 59 7.26 -39.02 1.94
N SER A 60 7.08 -40.33 1.80
CA SER A 60 6.27 -41.15 2.72
C SER A 60 6.95 -41.44 4.06
N GLY A 61 8.28 -41.34 4.14
CA GLY A 61 9.08 -41.62 5.35
C GLY A 61 9.13 -40.49 6.38
N GLN A 62 8.23 -39.49 6.34
CA GLN A 62 8.20 -38.42 7.35
C GLN A 62 7.64 -38.96 8.68
N GLY A 63 8.48 -38.97 9.72
CA GLY A 63 8.18 -39.54 11.02
C GLY A 63 7.04 -38.85 11.79
N SER A 64 6.46 -39.61 12.72
CA SER A 64 5.23 -39.34 13.48
C SER A 64 5.19 -38.07 14.33
N ASN A 65 6.29 -37.33 14.47
CA ASN A 65 6.37 -36.14 15.34
C ASN A 65 6.75 -34.85 14.59
N ASP A 66 7.09 -34.92 13.30
CA ASP A 66 7.44 -33.75 12.48
C ASP A 66 6.29 -33.35 11.54
N LYS A 67 6.04 -32.04 11.42
CA LYS A 67 5.05 -31.52 10.46
C LYS A 67 5.43 -31.98 9.04
N PRO A 68 4.46 -32.37 8.19
CA PRO A 68 4.76 -32.80 6.83
C PRO A 68 5.48 -31.69 6.07
N TYR A 69 6.33 -32.06 5.11
CA TYR A 69 7.30 -31.17 4.48
C TYR A 69 6.67 -29.87 3.96
N PHE A 70 5.52 -30.00 3.29
CA PHE A 70 4.76 -28.86 2.78
C PHE A 70 4.27 -27.93 3.88
N THR A 71 3.76 -28.47 4.98
CA THR A 71 3.30 -27.66 6.13
C THR A 71 4.47 -26.95 6.79
N ARG A 72 5.64 -27.59 6.92
CA ARG A 72 6.85 -26.94 7.45
C ARG A 72 7.28 -25.79 6.55
N TRP A 73 7.39 -26.04 5.24
CA TRP A 73 7.79 -25.02 4.27
C TRP A 73 6.83 -23.82 4.24
N ILE A 74 5.52 -24.07 4.27
CA ILE A 74 4.51 -23.00 4.37
C ILE A 74 4.68 -22.25 5.71
N SER A 75 4.91 -22.96 6.82
CA SER A 75 5.07 -22.30 8.11
C SER A 75 6.33 -21.44 8.21
N GLU A 76 7.46 -21.89 7.65
CA GLU A 76 8.73 -21.16 7.64
C GLU A 76 8.66 -19.93 6.73
N THR A 77 8.06 -20.06 5.54
CA THR A 77 7.87 -18.93 4.62
C THR A 77 6.95 -17.87 5.22
N TYR A 78 5.82 -18.26 5.83
CA TYR A 78 4.92 -17.32 6.50
C TYR A 78 5.51 -16.73 7.77
N ALA A 79 6.35 -17.46 8.52
CA ALA A 79 7.05 -16.91 9.67
C ALA A 79 7.95 -15.74 9.27
N GLY A 80 8.69 -15.86 8.15
CA GLY A 80 9.50 -14.77 7.61
C GLY A 80 8.69 -13.55 7.17
N TYR A 81 7.49 -13.73 6.62
CA TYR A 81 6.62 -12.61 6.29
C TYR A 81 6.10 -11.89 7.54
N LYS A 82 5.71 -12.64 8.57
CA LYS A 82 5.23 -12.04 9.83
C LYS A 82 6.28 -11.12 10.46
N THR A 83 7.54 -11.52 10.48
CA THR A 83 8.63 -10.70 11.04
C THR A 83 8.88 -9.45 10.20
N GLN A 84 8.89 -9.56 8.87
CA GLN A 84 9.06 -8.39 7.99
C GLN A 84 7.92 -7.38 8.14
N TRP A 85 6.68 -7.86 8.23
CA TRP A 85 5.52 -6.98 8.41
C TRP A 85 5.55 -6.31 9.78
N ALA A 86 5.95 -7.04 10.84
CA ALA A 86 6.15 -6.46 12.16
C ALA A 86 7.23 -5.36 12.14
N GLN A 87 8.37 -5.59 11.48
CA GLN A 87 9.43 -4.58 11.34
C GLN A 87 8.98 -3.33 10.56
N ARG A 88 8.20 -3.50 9.49
CA ARG A 88 7.63 -2.37 8.73
C ARG A 88 6.64 -1.56 9.57
N ASN A 89 5.79 -2.23 10.32
CA ASN A 89 4.84 -1.55 11.19
C ASN A 89 5.57 -0.81 12.33
N ASP A 90 6.56 -1.45 12.94
CA ASP A 90 7.39 -0.84 14.00
C ASP A 90 8.12 0.42 13.51
N THR A 91 8.75 0.35 12.33
CA THR A 91 9.41 1.53 11.73
C THR A 91 8.42 2.66 11.41
N HIS A 92 7.22 2.34 10.91
CA HIS A 92 6.17 3.33 10.67
C HIS A 92 5.68 3.97 11.96
N THR A 93 5.45 3.18 13.01
CA THR A 93 5.02 3.68 14.32
C THR A 93 6.07 4.59 14.93
N ARG A 94 7.36 4.21 14.91
CA ARG A 94 8.46 5.07 15.36
C ARG A 94 8.54 6.38 14.59
N ALA A 95 8.37 6.33 13.27
CA ALA A 95 8.36 7.53 12.45
C ALA A 95 7.19 8.47 12.81
N MET A 96 6.00 7.91 13.07
CA MET A 96 4.85 8.69 13.54
C MET A 96 5.07 9.29 14.92
N GLU A 97 5.65 8.53 15.85
CA GLU A 97 5.99 9.02 17.20
C GLU A 97 6.99 10.17 17.15
N GLN A 98 8.04 10.03 16.34
CA GLN A 98 9.02 11.09 16.12
C GLN A 98 8.37 12.32 15.49
N ALA A 99 7.53 12.15 14.46
CA ALA A 99 6.82 13.25 13.83
C ALA A 99 5.84 13.95 14.79
N ALA A 100 5.21 13.21 15.70
CA ALA A 100 4.34 13.76 16.73
C ALA A 100 5.14 14.57 17.77
N ALA A 101 6.31 14.06 18.18
CA ALA A 101 7.22 14.79 19.06
C ALA A 101 7.68 16.11 18.43
N ASP A 102 8.14 16.08 17.18
CA ASP A 102 8.53 17.29 16.43
C ASP A 102 7.36 18.28 16.29
N ARG A 103 6.16 17.78 15.99
CA ARG A 103 4.96 18.62 15.89
C ARG A 103 4.68 19.37 17.19
N SER A 104 4.94 18.77 18.36
CA SER A 104 4.75 19.44 19.64
C SER A 104 5.67 20.65 19.81
N LEU A 105 6.91 20.57 19.31
CA LEU A 105 7.85 21.70 19.32
C LEU A 105 7.32 22.86 18.47
N PHE A 106 6.80 22.56 17.28
CA PHE A 106 6.25 23.58 16.39
C PHE A 106 4.95 24.22 16.92
N ILE A 107 4.09 23.45 17.59
CA ILE A 107 2.83 23.98 18.16
C ILE A 107 3.07 24.86 19.39
N HIS A 108 4.10 24.57 20.18
CA HIS A 108 4.36 25.27 21.43
C HIS A 108 5.46 26.35 21.33
N GLU A 109 6.03 26.58 20.14
CA GLU A 109 6.96 27.69 19.93
C GLU A 109 6.26 29.02 20.28
N THR A 110 6.84 29.80 21.18
CA THR A 110 6.28 31.07 21.69
C THR A 110 6.10 32.14 20.60
N ASN A 111 6.68 31.92 19.41
CA ASN A 111 6.54 32.73 18.21
C ASN A 111 5.46 32.22 17.23
N ASN A 112 4.46 31.47 17.70
CA ASN A 112 3.33 31.01 16.88
C ASN A 112 2.34 32.12 16.44
N ASN A 113 2.64 33.39 16.70
CA ASN A 113 2.11 34.46 15.86
C ASN A 113 2.68 34.25 14.48
N VAL A 114 1.88 33.62 13.60
CA VAL A 114 2.07 33.41 12.16
C VAL A 114 3.31 34.17 11.68
N ARG A 115 4.42 33.49 11.39
CA ARG A 115 5.58 34.18 10.80
C ARG A 115 5.18 34.63 9.39
N HIS A 116 4.62 35.84 9.29
CA HIS A 116 4.33 36.51 8.03
C HIS A 116 5.69 36.87 7.44
N VAL A 117 6.25 35.99 6.63
CA VAL A 117 7.45 36.31 5.86
C VAL A 117 6.98 37.11 4.67
N ASP A 118 7.38 38.39 4.61
CA ASP A 118 7.07 39.23 3.47
C ASP A 118 7.90 38.76 2.27
N LEU A 119 7.23 38.12 1.32
CA LEU A 119 7.85 37.54 0.14
C LEU A 119 7.83 38.58 -0.96
N ARG A 120 9.02 38.98 -1.45
CA ARG A 120 9.12 39.94 -2.56
C ARG A 120 8.47 39.45 -3.86
N TYR A 121 8.43 38.13 -4.05
CA TYR A 121 7.85 37.48 -5.23
C TYR A 121 7.07 36.22 -4.83
N PRO A 122 5.78 36.34 -4.43
CA PRO A 122 4.98 35.18 -4.06
C PRO A 122 4.73 34.23 -5.25
N GLU A 123 4.76 34.74 -6.47
CA GLU A 123 4.53 33.95 -7.68
C GLU A 123 5.50 32.78 -7.88
N GLN A 124 6.66 32.76 -7.22
CA GLN A 124 7.61 31.66 -7.31
C GLN A 124 7.02 30.31 -6.87
N PHE A 125 6.02 30.30 -5.98
CA PHE A 125 5.33 29.07 -5.54
C PHE A 125 4.41 28.47 -6.62
N ASN A 126 3.96 29.30 -7.57
CA ASN A 126 3.19 28.86 -8.74
C ASN A 126 4.08 28.19 -9.80
N HIS A 127 5.41 28.38 -9.74
CA HIS A 127 6.36 27.84 -10.73
C HIS A 127 6.91 26.48 -10.28
N SER A 128 6.29 25.40 -10.75
CA SER A 128 6.85 24.04 -10.62
C SER A 128 7.74 23.67 -11.81
N ASN A 129 8.69 22.74 -11.61
CA ASN A 129 9.47 22.16 -12.71
C ASN A 129 8.52 21.47 -13.72
N PRO A 130 8.54 21.84 -15.01
CA PRO A 130 7.61 21.29 -16.01
C PRO A 130 7.69 19.77 -16.21
N TRP A 131 8.79 19.12 -15.80
CA TRP A 131 9.06 17.73 -16.18
C TRP A 131 8.86 16.69 -15.07
N ASN A 132 8.46 17.06 -13.84
CA ASN A 132 8.30 16.08 -12.76
C ASN A 132 7.23 16.47 -11.72
N VAL A 133 6.00 16.65 -12.19
CA VAL A 133 4.85 17.01 -11.35
C VAL A 133 3.90 15.81 -11.26
N PRO A 134 3.66 15.23 -10.06
CA PRO A 134 2.70 14.15 -9.92
C PRO A 134 1.29 14.63 -10.32
N ALA A 135 0.60 13.82 -11.12
CA ALA A 135 -0.74 14.15 -11.61
C ALA A 135 -1.68 14.46 -10.43
N GLY A 136 -2.38 15.60 -10.50
CA GLY A 136 -3.27 16.09 -9.45
C GLY A 136 -2.62 16.97 -8.39
N ARG A 137 -1.28 17.13 -8.41
CA ARG A 137 -0.56 18.11 -7.59
C ARG A 137 0.23 19.04 -8.51
N GLY A 138 -0.47 19.85 -9.30
CA GLY A 138 0.13 20.95 -10.06
C GLY A 138 0.89 21.91 -9.14
N GLY A 139 1.73 22.78 -9.70
CA GLY A 139 2.32 23.91 -8.96
C GLY A 139 1.29 24.56 -8.05
N ALA A 140 1.69 24.89 -6.82
CA ALA A 140 0.76 25.26 -5.76
C ALA A 140 0.05 26.56 -6.14
N ASN A 141 -1.14 26.46 -6.77
CA ASN A 141 -1.89 27.62 -7.22
C ASN A 141 -2.28 28.47 -6.00
N LEU A 142 -1.61 29.61 -5.84
CA LEU A 142 -1.83 30.55 -4.76
C LEU A 142 -3.20 31.21 -4.80
N ASP A 143 -3.86 31.29 -5.96
CA ASP A 143 -5.18 31.93 -6.12
C ASP A 143 -6.22 31.24 -5.23
N VAL A 144 -6.20 29.91 -5.17
CA VAL A 144 -7.13 29.13 -4.35
C VAL A 144 -6.91 29.39 -2.86
N LEU A 145 -5.65 29.60 -2.44
CA LEU A 145 -5.33 29.94 -1.06
C LEU A 145 -5.78 31.37 -0.73
N ILE A 146 -5.53 32.32 -1.63
CA ILE A 146 -5.97 33.70 -1.50
C ILE A 146 -7.50 33.75 -1.36
N GLU A 147 -8.24 33.08 -2.24
CA GLU A 147 -9.71 32.99 -2.19
C GLU A 147 -10.21 32.43 -0.85
N LYS A 148 -9.59 31.34 -0.37
CA LYS A 148 -9.94 30.74 0.92
C LYS A 148 -9.77 31.73 2.06
N TYR A 149 -8.61 32.38 2.15
CA TYR A 149 -8.31 33.31 3.24
C TYR A 149 -9.14 34.59 3.17
N GLN A 150 -9.42 35.09 1.96
CA GLN A 150 -10.37 36.20 1.76
C GLN A 150 -11.76 35.82 2.28
N LYS A 151 -12.26 34.62 1.94
CA LYS A 151 -13.55 34.12 2.42
C LYS A 151 -13.60 34.01 3.95
N GLU A 152 -12.57 33.46 4.58
CA GLU A 152 -12.48 33.38 6.05
C GLU A 152 -12.39 34.77 6.71
N ALA A 153 -11.72 35.74 6.07
CA ALA A 153 -11.62 37.11 6.58
C ALA A 153 -12.98 37.81 6.52
N TYR A 154 -13.70 37.69 5.39
CA TYR A 154 -15.04 38.25 5.24
C TYR A 154 -16.04 37.61 6.21
N SER A 155 -16.03 36.28 6.37
CA SER A 155 -16.94 35.62 7.31
C SER A 155 -16.69 36.06 8.75
N LYS A 156 -15.43 36.18 9.18
CA LYS A 156 -15.08 36.70 10.51
C LYS A 156 -15.47 38.17 10.69
N GLN A 157 -15.39 38.98 9.63
CA GLN A 157 -15.81 40.38 9.68
C GLN A 157 -17.34 40.50 9.79
N GLU A 158 -18.08 39.67 9.07
CA GLU A 158 -19.53 39.57 9.17
C GLU A 158 -19.97 39.11 10.57
N GLU A 159 -19.33 38.09 11.14
CA GLU A 159 -19.57 37.63 12.51
C GLU A 159 -19.31 38.74 13.53
N LYS A 160 -18.19 39.46 13.42
CA LYS A 160 -17.88 40.63 14.27
C LYS A 160 -18.94 41.72 14.12
N HIS A 161 -19.40 41.99 12.91
CA HIS A 161 -20.43 42.99 12.65
C HIS A 161 -21.79 42.57 13.23
N GLN A 162 -22.14 41.28 13.17
CA GLN A 162 -23.32 40.73 13.84
C GLN A 162 -23.19 40.80 15.36
N GLN A 163 -22.04 40.45 15.93
CA GLN A 163 -21.77 40.58 17.37
C GLN A 163 -21.90 42.04 17.85
N LEU A 164 -21.45 43.01 17.05
CA LEU A 164 -21.62 44.44 17.32
C LEU A 164 -23.10 44.85 17.29
N LYS A 165 -23.87 44.38 16.29
CA LYS A 165 -25.32 44.63 16.23
C LYS A 165 -26.08 44.03 17.41
N ASP A 166 -25.67 42.84 17.84
CA ASP A 166 -26.28 42.10 18.94
C ASP A 166 -25.78 42.57 20.32
N ASN A 167 -24.83 43.51 20.39
CA ASN A 167 -24.11 43.93 21.61
C ASN A 167 -23.52 42.73 22.39
N LYS A 168 -23.06 41.70 21.67
CA LYS A 168 -22.42 40.50 22.24
C LYS A 168 -20.93 40.48 21.95
N VAL A 169 -20.26 41.61 22.17
CA VAL A 169 -18.82 41.70 21.97
C VAL A 169 -18.12 40.93 23.10
N PRO A 170 -17.31 39.89 22.82
CA PRO A 170 -16.72 39.05 23.87
C PRO A 170 -15.85 39.80 24.90
N ALA A 171 -15.30 40.97 24.52
CA ALA A 171 -14.53 41.83 25.40
C ALA A 171 -15.37 42.60 26.43
N GLU A 172 -16.65 42.83 26.12
CA GLU A 172 -17.58 43.60 26.96
C GLU A 172 -18.48 42.70 27.82
N GLN A 173 -18.57 41.40 27.48
CA GLN A 173 -19.35 40.46 28.27
C GLN A 173 -18.66 40.16 29.60
N PRO A 174 -19.40 40.14 30.73
CA PRO A 174 -18.85 39.71 32.00
C PRO A 174 -18.39 38.26 31.88
N PHE A 175 -17.16 37.97 32.29
CA PHE A 175 -16.64 36.61 32.29
C PHE A 175 -17.35 35.77 33.36
N GLU A 176 -17.83 34.59 32.99
CA GLU A 176 -18.39 33.66 33.96
C GLU A 176 -17.25 33.04 34.79
N ASN A 177 -17.24 33.33 36.09
CA ASN A 177 -16.30 32.71 37.01
C ASN A 177 -16.71 31.25 37.27
N PHE A 178 -16.10 30.29 36.56
CA PHE A 178 -16.33 28.86 36.76
C PHE A 178 -15.72 28.29 38.07
N ARG A 179 -15.24 29.15 38.97
CA ARG A 179 -14.69 28.74 40.25
C ARG A 179 -15.86 28.32 41.15
N LYS A 180 -15.99 27.01 41.40
CA LYS A 180 -16.88 26.50 42.46
C LYS A 180 -16.36 27.00 43.80
N VAL A 181 -16.95 28.07 44.32
CA VAL A 181 -16.77 28.45 45.72
C VAL A 181 -17.54 27.42 46.54
N THR A 182 -16.86 26.35 46.97
CA THR A 182 -17.39 25.52 48.05
C THR A 182 -17.47 26.45 49.26
N PRO A 183 -18.67 26.72 49.83
CA PRO A 183 -18.73 27.49 51.06
C PRO A 183 -17.91 26.73 52.11
N ALA A 184 -16.92 27.40 52.70
CA ALA A 184 -16.20 26.86 53.84
C ALA A 184 -17.23 26.44 54.89
N ALA A 185 -17.05 25.24 55.44
CA ALA A 185 -17.90 24.70 56.49
C ALA A 185 -18.16 25.78 57.55
N ALA A 186 -19.43 25.96 57.90
CA ALA A 186 -19.80 26.78 59.05
C ALA A 186 -19.19 26.13 60.29
N ASP A 187 -18.00 26.60 60.68
CA ASP A 187 -17.43 26.28 61.98
C ASP A 187 -18.42 26.74 63.05
N SER A 188 -18.88 25.77 63.82
CA SER A 188 -19.63 25.93 65.05
C SER A 188 -18.94 26.93 65.97
N GLY A 189 -19.60 28.05 66.25
CA GLY A 189 -19.07 29.12 67.08
C GLY A 189 -20.15 30.05 67.63
N SER A 190 -21.09 29.51 68.41
CA SER A 190 -21.67 30.12 69.64
C SER A 190 -22.55 29.09 70.35
#